data_AF-A0A915E9M6-F1
#
_entry.id   AF-A0A915E9M6-F1
#
_cell.length_a   1.000
_cell.length_b   1.000
_cell.length_c   1.000
_cell.angle_alpha   90.00
_cell.angle_beta   90.00
_cell.angle_gamma   90.00
#
_symmetry.space_group_name_H-M   'P 1'
#
loop_
_entity.id
_entity.type
_entity.pdbx_description
1 polymer ?
#
loop_
_entity_poly.entity_id
_entity_poly.type
_entity_poly.pdbx_seq_one_letter_code
_entity_poly.pdbx_strand_id
1 'polypeptide(L)'
;MRVAWRVSEGEELLDSDGIDENVLQIFLSNSSRDELLVDVKDLVNNTDIAVDRLCIDKRNMCHRANGGNNSLRISNSGNQLVRSCTTAD
;
A
#
# COMPACT_ATOMS: atom_id res chain seq x y z
N MET A 1 -23.27 -12.29 -4.41
CA MET A 1 -22.10 -11.41 -4.68
C MET A 1 -20.82 -12.20 -4.46
N ARG A 2 -19.84 -12.08 -5.35
CA ARG A 2 -18.48 -12.65 -5.19
C ARG A 2 -17.45 -11.55 -5.39
N VAL A 3 -16.36 -11.62 -4.66
CA VAL A 3 -15.29 -10.62 -4.70
C VAL A 3 -13.97 -11.32 -4.98
N ALA A 4 -13.17 -10.76 -5.88
CA ALA A 4 -11.83 -11.21 -6.18
C ALA A 4 -10.85 -10.04 -5.98
N TRP A 5 -10.00 -10.16 -4.97
CA TRP A 5 -8.86 -9.26 -4.77
C TRP A 5 -7.77 -9.61 -5.78
N ARG A 6 -7.22 -8.57 -6.42
CA ARG A 6 -6.15 -8.73 -7.42
C ARG A 6 -4.78 -8.35 -6.87
N VAL A 7 -4.76 -7.69 -5.73
CA VAL A 7 -3.55 -7.29 -5.01
C VAL A 7 -3.63 -7.74 -3.56
N SER A 8 -2.46 -7.89 -2.95
CA SER A 8 -2.32 -8.18 -1.52
C SER A 8 -2.33 -6.89 -0.70
N GLU A 9 -2.59 -7.01 0.60
CA GLU A 9 -2.44 -5.89 1.52
C GLU A 9 -0.97 -5.40 1.53
N GLY A 10 -0.78 -4.08 1.40
CA GLY A 10 0.54 -3.44 1.37
C GLY A 10 1.29 -3.55 0.04
N GLU A 11 0.67 -4.11 -1.01
CA GLU A 11 1.25 -4.14 -2.35
C GLU A 11 1.35 -2.72 -2.94
N GLU A 12 2.51 -2.39 -3.51
CA GLU A 12 2.77 -1.06 -4.10
C GLU A 12 2.10 -0.95 -5.48
N LEU A 13 1.23 0.05 -5.64
CA LEU A 13 0.61 0.41 -6.92
C LEU A 13 1.51 1.41 -7.65
N LEU A 14 2.28 0.94 -8.63
CA LEU A 14 3.36 1.72 -9.25
C LEU A 14 2.91 2.58 -10.44
N ASP A 15 1.90 2.18 -11.22
CA ASP A 15 1.43 2.87 -12.43
C ASP A 15 -0.10 2.77 -12.64
N SER A 16 -0.87 3.25 -11.65
CA SER A 16 -2.34 3.08 -11.56
C SER A 16 -3.18 3.80 -12.65
N ASP A 17 -2.55 4.30 -13.71
CA ASP A 17 -3.22 4.93 -14.86
C ASP A 17 -3.61 3.90 -15.94
N GLY A 18 -3.16 2.66 -15.83
CA GLY A 18 -3.49 1.56 -16.75
C GLY A 18 -4.87 0.94 -16.49
N ILE A 19 -5.63 0.67 -17.57
CA ILE A 19 -6.95 0.00 -17.52
C ILE A 19 -6.87 -1.41 -16.91
N ASP A 20 -5.70 -2.04 -16.97
CA ASP A 20 -5.47 -3.40 -16.47
C ASP A 20 -5.12 -3.45 -14.97
N GLU A 21 -4.89 -2.31 -14.32
CA GLU A 21 -4.47 -2.23 -12.90
C GLU A 21 -5.66 -2.24 -11.92
N ASN A 22 -6.53 -3.23 -12.06
CA ASN A 22 -7.66 -3.39 -11.15
C ASN A 22 -7.19 -3.96 -9.81
N VAL A 23 -7.50 -3.26 -8.71
CA VAL A 23 -7.23 -3.69 -7.32
C VAL A 23 -8.27 -4.71 -6.83
N LEU A 24 -9.52 -4.54 -7.27
CA LEU A 24 -10.69 -5.25 -6.80
C LEU A 24 -11.65 -5.55 -7.96
N GLN A 25 -12.14 -6.78 -8.04
CA GLN A 25 -13.20 -7.16 -8.98
C GLN A 25 -14.40 -7.74 -8.23
N ILE A 26 -15.59 -7.16 -8.47
CA ILE A 26 -16.85 -7.58 -7.84
C ILE A 26 -17.77 -8.19 -8.90
N PHE A 27 -18.26 -9.39 -8.64
CA PHE A 27 -19.21 -10.10 -9.48
C PHE A 27 -20.59 -10.08 -8.82
N LEU A 28 -21.54 -9.49 -9.54
CA LEU A 28 -22.94 -9.35 -9.12
C LEU A 28 -23.85 -10.12 -10.06
N SER A 29 -24.97 -10.57 -9.54
CA SER A 29 -26.02 -11.24 -10.29
C SER A 29 -27.36 -10.83 -9.69
N ASN A 30 -28.22 -10.24 -10.50
CA ASN A 30 -29.60 -9.96 -10.16
C ASN A 30 -30.46 -10.22 -11.41
N SER A 31 -31.64 -10.80 -11.22
CA SER A 31 -32.61 -11.06 -12.29
C SER A 31 -33.23 -9.77 -12.84
N SER A 32 -33.29 -8.72 -12.02
CA SER A 32 -33.72 -7.37 -12.36
C SER A 32 -32.51 -6.48 -12.66
N ARG A 33 -32.50 -5.90 -13.86
CA ARG A 33 -31.43 -4.96 -14.27
C ARG A 33 -31.45 -3.68 -13.44
N ASP A 34 -32.64 -3.18 -13.09
CA ASP A 34 -32.77 -1.92 -12.37
C ASP A 34 -32.22 -2.04 -10.95
N GLU A 35 -32.51 -3.16 -10.28
CA GLU A 35 -31.93 -3.47 -8.97
C GLU A 35 -30.41 -3.67 -9.07
N LEU A 36 -29.91 -4.36 -10.10
CA LEU A 36 -28.47 -4.51 -10.31
C LEU A 36 -27.75 -3.16 -10.42
N LEU A 37 -28.38 -2.18 -11.08
CA LEU A 37 -27.80 -0.85 -11.23
C LEU A 37 -27.81 -0.06 -9.92
N VAL A 38 -28.83 -0.24 -9.09
CA VAL A 38 -28.88 0.30 -7.72
C VAL A 38 -27.75 -0.31 -6.89
N ASP A 39 -27.60 -1.64 -6.91
CA ASP A 39 -26.53 -2.34 -6.18
C ASP A 39 -25.14 -1.88 -6.62
N VAL A 40 -24.90 -1.71 -7.93
CA VAL A 40 -23.64 -1.19 -8.46
C VAL A 40 -23.38 0.22 -7.97
N LYS A 41 -24.38 1.09 -8.00
CA LYS A 41 -24.25 2.48 -7.55
C LYS A 41 -23.93 2.53 -6.05
N ASP A 42 -24.59 1.71 -5.25
CA ASP A 42 -24.35 1.63 -3.82
C ASP A 42 -22.94 1.09 -3.53
N LEU A 43 -22.46 0.09 -4.27
CA LEU A 43 -21.10 -0.41 -4.13
C LEU A 43 -20.05 0.65 -4.47
N VAL A 44 -20.23 1.39 -5.57
CA VAL A 44 -19.29 2.45 -5.95
C VAL A 44 -19.23 3.57 -4.90
N ASN A 45 -20.36 3.93 -4.31
CA ASN A 45 -20.42 5.04 -3.36
C ASN A 45 -19.99 4.67 -1.93
N ASN A 46 -20.09 3.39 -1.56
CA ASN A 46 -19.88 2.95 -0.17
C ASN A 46 -18.68 1.99 -0.01
N THR A 47 -17.95 1.68 -1.09
CA THR A 47 -16.73 0.86 -1.00
C THR A 47 -15.50 1.75 -0.91
N ASP A 48 -14.90 1.80 0.27
CA ASP A 48 -13.63 2.48 0.50
C ASP A 48 -12.45 1.51 0.38
N ILE A 49 -11.43 1.90 -0.39
CA ILE A 49 -10.16 1.18 -0.49
C ILE A 49 -9.07 2.10 0.09
N ALA A 50 -8.47 1.68 1.21
CA ALA A 50 -7.38 2.42 1.82
C ALA A 50 -6.12 2.32 0.95
N VAL A 51 -5.62 3.48 0.49
CA VAL A 51 -4.38 3.58 -0.27
C VAL A 51 -3.47 4.60 0.41
N ASP A 52 -2.29 4.17 0.85
CA ASP A 52 -1.28 5.07 1.39
C ASP A 52 -0.55 5.80 0.24
N ARG A 53 -0.89 7.08 0.04
CA ARG A 53 -0.27 7.93 -0.99
C ARG A 53 1.00 8.64 -0.49
N LEU A 54 1.37 8.52 0.80
CA LEU A 54 2.47 9.27 1.41
C LEU A 54 3.86 8.68 1.15
N CYS A 55 3.95 7.57 0.41
CA CYS A 55 5.22 6.92 0.09
C CYS A 55 6.00 7.53 -1.09
N ILE A 56 5.41 8.47 -1.87
CA ILE A 56 6.11 9.07 -3.01
C ILE A 56 7.35 9.89 -2.57
N ASP A 57 7.30 10.53 -1.40
CA ASP A 57 8.42 11.33 -0.85
C ASP A 57 9.43 10.52 -0.02
N LYS A 58 9.16 9.24 0.27
CA LYS A 58 10.06 8.38 1.07
C LYS A 58 11.10 7.62 0.25
N ARG A 59 11.20 7.88 -1.06
CA ARG A 59 12.25 7.31 -1.93
C ARG A 59 13.69 7.64 -1.48
N ASN A 60 13.88 8.52 -0.48
CA ASN A 60 15.20 8.87 0.05
C ASN A 60 15.58 8.23 1.40
N MET A 61 14.71 7.44 2.04
CA MET A 61 14.96 7.02 3.44
C MET A 61 15.48 5.60 3.60
N CYS A 62 15.65 4.83 2.52
CA CYS A 62 16.09 3.44 2.57
C CYS A 62 17.22 3.09 1.57
N HIS A 63 18.20 3.96 1.35
CA HIS A 63 19.48 3.54 0.74
C HIS A 63 20.45 3.07 1.83
N ARG A 64 20.24 1.86 2.36
CA ARG A 64 21.28 1.16 3.11
C ARG A 64 22.20 0.42 2.13
N ALA A 65 23.36 1.06 1.92
CA ALA A 65 24.68 0.48 1.64
C ALA A 65 24.79 -0.57 0.51
N ASN A 66 25.33 -0.14 -0.63
CA ASN A 66 26.36 -0.91 -1.33
C ASN A 66 27.27 0.00 -2.18
N GLY A 67 28.55 0.07 -1.77
CA GLY A 67 29.71 0.25 -2.64
C GLY A 67 30.01 1.65 -3.22
N GLY A 68 31.04 2.31 -2.67
CA GLY A 68 31.93 3.16 -3.47
C GLY A 68 32.06 4.63 -3.04
N ASN A 69 33.04 4.89 -2.17
CA ASN A 69 33.88 6.10 -2.13
C ASN A 69 33.19 7.47 -2.31
N ASN A 70 32.84 8.15 -1.21
CA ASN A 70 33.56 9.38 -0.82
C ASN A 70 33.00 10.02 0.45
N SER A 71 33.93 10.22 1.40
CA SER A 71 34.04 11.37 2.29
C SER A 71 32.80 11.80 3.08
N LEU A 72 32.71 11.33 4.33
CA LEU A 72 32.50 12.19 5.49
C LEU A 72 33.06 11.48 6.73
N ARG A 73 34.16 12.03 7.24
CA ARG A 73 34.84 11.58 8.45
C ARG A 73 33.90 11.76 9.65
N ILE A 74 33.52 10.67 10.30
CA ILE A 74 33.07 10.70 11.69
C ILE A 74 33.92 9.69 12.46
N SER A 75 35.00 10.21 13.04
CA SER A 75 35.70 9.59 14.15
C SER A 75 34.88 9.83 15.42
N ASN A 76 34.24 8.80 15.97
CA ASN A 76 34.36 8.49 17.40
C ASN A 76 33.57 7.23 17.79
N SER A 77 34.34 6.23 18.23
CA SER A 77 34.06 5.28 19.32
C SER A 77 32.68 5.27 19.98
N GLY A 78 32.02 4.10 19.96
CA GLY A 78 31.03 3.75 20.97
C GLY A 78 30.00 2.76 20.45
N ASN A 79 30.25 1.46 20.65
CA ASN A 79 29.23 0.43 20.51
C ASN A 79 28.06 0.73 21.45
N GLN A 80 27.01 1.40 20.98
CA GLN A 80 25.76 1.55 21.72
C GLN A 80 24.66 0.78 21.01
N LEU A 81 24.40 -0.44 21.49
CA LEU A 81 23.16 -1.16 21.25
C LEU A 81 22.08 -0.48 22.11
N VAL A 82 21.20 0.29 21.48
CA VAL A 82 20.02 0.85 22.16
C VAL A 82 19.03 -0.29 22.38
N ARG A 83 18.77 -0.62 23.66
CA ARG A 83 17.76 -1.60 24.07
C ARG A 83 16.37 -1.00 23.96
N SER A 84 15.48 -1.66 23.22
CA SER A 84 14.05 -1.34 23.18
C SER A 84 13.35 -1.90 24.43
N CYS A 85 12.64 -1.05 25.17
CA CYS A 85 11.76 -1.48 26.26
C CYS A 85 10.40 -1.87 25.68
N THR A 86 10.05 -3.16 25.75
CA THR A 86 8.73 -3.70 25.44
C THR A 86 7.79 -3.54 26.64
N THR A 87 6.56 -3.09 26.36
CA THR A 87 5.29 -3.28 27.10
C THR A 87 5.23 -2.91 28.59
N ALA A 88 4.34 -1.98 28.94
CA ALA A 88 3.73 -1.92 30.26
C ALA A 88 2.25 -2.33 30.13
N ASP A 89 1.89 -3.32 30.94
CA ASP A 89 0.54 -3.71 31.39
C ASP A 89 -0.06 -2.58 32.25
#